data_AF-A0A173VGX4-F1
#
_entry.id   AF-A0A173VGX4-F1
#
_cell.length_a   1.000
_cell.length_b   1.000
_cell.length_c   1.000
_cell.angle_alpha   90.00
_cell.angle_beta   90.00
_cell.angle_gamma   90.00
#
_symmetry.space_group_name_H-M   'P 1'
#
loop_
_entity.id
_entity.type
_entity.pdbx_description
1 polymer ?
#
loop_
_entity_poly.entity_id
_entity_poly.type
_entity_poly.pdbx_seq_one_letter_code
_entity_poly.pdbx_strand_id
1 'polypeptide(L)'
;MERLTHKRENGIKRGYWSPNKKQELVDRLAMYEDREDAKDTNVLSKWIPISERLPEDESYILVSFENASMPDIARYEENDEGGTFYPGDDEKPYSSYGIFVNAWTPLPEPYREEDD
;
A
#
# COMPACT_ATOMS: atom_id res chain seq x y z
N MET A 1 15.89 -42.96 27.78
CA MET A 1 15.59 -42.60 26.38
C MET A 1 15.04 -41.19 26.38
N GLU A 2 15.77 -40.25 25.77
CA GLU A 2 15.28 -38.88 25.61
C GLU A 2 14.13 -38.87 24.59
N ARG A 3 12.99 -38.33 25.01
CA ARG A 3 11.81 -38.17 24.16
C ARG A 3 12.10 -37.12 23.08
N LEU A 4 12.22 -37.57 21.84
CA LEU A 4 12.38 -36.71 20.66
C LEU A 4 11.08 -35.99 20.27
N THR A 5 10.21 -35.59 21.20
CA THR A 5 8.92 -34.99 20.84
C THR A 5 8.63 -33.73 21.63
N HIS A 6 8.08 -32.72 20.95
CA HIS A 6 7.81 -31.40 21.53
C HIS A 6 6.39 -31.35 22.06
N LYS A 7 6.21 -30.94 23.32
CA LYS A 7 4.89 -30.77 23.92
C LYS A 7 4.13 -29.66 23.17
N ARG A 8 2.88 -29.94 22.81
CA ARG A 8 1.94 -29.01 22.16
C ARG A 8 0.80 -28.73 23.12
N GLU A 9 0.61 -27.47 23.46
CA GLU A 9 -0.51 -26.97 24.26
C GLU A 9 -1.02 -25.65 23.68
N ASN A 10 -1.88 -25.73 22.68
CA ASN A 10 -2.68 -24.59 22.24
C ASN A 10 -4.12 -24.98 22.55
N GLY A 11 -4.89 -24.16 23.27
CA GLY A 11 -6.18 -24.47 23.96
C GLY A 11 -7.28 -25.25 23.22
N ILE A 12 -7.02 -25.69 21.98
CA ILE A 12 -7.85 -26.49 21.08
C ILE A 12 -7.38 -27.96 21.01
N LYS A 13 -6.08 -28.26 21.16
CA LYS A 13 -5.52 -29.64 21.09
C LYS A 13 -4.27 -29.81 21.97
N ARG A 14 -4.20 -30.91 22.73
CA ARG A 14 -3.04 -31.31 23.56
C ARG A 14 -2.36 -32.54 22.98
N GLY A 15 -1.03 -32.58 22.94
CA GLY A 15 -0.27 -33.72 22.43
C GLY A 15 1.22 -33.44 22.26
N TYR A 16 1.92 -34.26 21.47
CA TYR A 16 3.33 -34.08 21.17
C TYR A 16 3.56 -34.00 19.66
N TRP A 17 4.36 -33.05 19.20
CA TRP A 17 4.84 -32.98 17.82
C TRP A 17 6.12 -33.79 17.66
N SER A 18 6.21 -34.56 16.59
CA SER A 18 7.51 -35.03 16.08
C SER A 18 8.37 -33.82 15.69
N PRO A 19 9.69 -33.84 15.87
CA PRO A 19 10.57 -32.67 15.62
C PRO A 19 10.47 -32.23 14.17
N ASN A 20 10.40 -33.19 13.25
CA ASN A 20 10.24 -32.95 11.82
C ASN A 20 8.93 -32.21 11.49
N LYS A 21 7.84 -32.50 12.22
CA LYS A 21 6.54 -31.83 12.00
C LYS A 21 6.49 -30.42 12.57
N LYS A 22 7.18 -30.18 13.68
CA LYS A 22 7.36 -28.83 14.22
C LYS A 22 8.18 -27.99 13.24
N GLN A 23 9.27 -28.55 12.73
CA GLN A 23 10.16 -27.87 11.77
C GLN A 23 9.44 -27.53 10.47
N GLU A 24 8.74 -28.49 9.85
CA GLU A 24 7.91 -28.25 8.65
C GLU A 24 6.90 -27.09 8.83
N LEU A 25 6.30 -26.97 10.02
CA LEU A 25 5.34 -25.89 10.32
C LEU A 25 6.01 -24.53 10.52
N VAL A 26 7.19 -24.47 11.14
CA VAL A 26 7.92 -23.18 11.25
C VAL A 26 8.51 -22.76 9.92
N ASP A 27 9.05 -23.68 9.11
CA ASP A 27 9.49 -23.39 7.74
C ASP A 27 8.32 -22.90 6.88
N ARG A 28 7.16 -23.55 6.99
CA ARG A 28 5.92 -23.09 6.33
C ARG A 28 5.47 -21.72 6.83
N LEU A 29 5.60 -21.41 8.13
CA LEU A 29 5.25 -20.10 8.68
C LEU A 29 6.21 -19.01 8.19
N ALA A 30 7.52 -19.31 8.16
CA ALA A 30 8.54 -18.42 7.64
C ALA A 30 8.31 -18.08 6.15
N MET A 31 7.84 -19.03 5.34
CA MET A 31 7.42 -18.76 3.95
C MET A 31 6.26 -17.76 3.83
N TYR A 32 5.42 -17.61 4.87
CA TYR A 32 4.35 -16.60 4.90
C TYR A 32 4.79 -15.28 5.54
N GLU A 33 5.77 -15.29 6.44
CA GLU A 33 6.38 -14.07 6.99
C GLU A 33 7.25 -13.35 5.94
N ASP A 34 7.98 -14.11 5.11
CA ASP A 34 8.72 -13.56 3.96
C ASP A 34 7.79 -13.13 2.82
N ARG A 35 6.56 -13.68 2.79
CA ARG A 35 5.46 -13.22 1.95
C ARG A 35 4.80 -11.97 2.56
N GLU A 36 5.57 -10.92 2.81
CA GLU A 36 5.04 -9.56 2.77
C GLU A 36 4.52 -9.19 1.36
N ASP A 37 4.74 -10.05 0.37
CA ASP A 37 4.11 -10.11 -0.97
C ASP A 37 2.70 -10.77 -0.98
N ALA A 38 1.91 -10.51 0.06
CA ALA A 38 0.45 -10.38 -0.13
C ALA A 38 0.04 -8.92 -0.43
N LYS A 39 1.04 -8.07 -0.71
CA LYS A 39 0.93 -6.92 -1.61
C LYS A 39 0.88 -7.48 -3.05
N ASP A 40 0.31 -6.76 -4.01
CA ASP A 40 0.33 -7.12 -5.44
C ASP A 40 -0.73 -8.09 -5.96
N THR A 41 -1.96 -8.02 -5.46
CA THR A 41 -3.16 -8.18 -6.34
C THR A 41 -4.17 -7.04 -6.24
N ASN A 42 -3.86 -6.01 -5.46
CA ASN A 42 -4.56 -4.73 -5.53
C ASN A 42 -3.51 -3.64 -5.53
N VAL A 43 -3.08 -3.28 -6.74
CA VAL A 43 -2.12 -2.22 -7.08
C VAL A 43 -2.74 -0.85 -6.79
N LEU A 44 -3.29 -0.65 -5.58
CA LEU A 44 -3.49 0.70 -5.07
C LEU A 44 -2.14 1.11 -4.48
N SER A 45 -1.29 1.58 -5.38
CA SER A 45 0.06 2.07 -5.21
C SER A 45 0.25 2.75 -3.84
N LYS A 46 1.34 2.38 -3.14
CA LYS A 46 1.76 2.95 -1.86
C LYS A 46 1.72 4.48 -1.94
N TRP A 47 1.04 5.13 -0.99
CA TRP A 47 1.02 6.58 -0.88
C TRP A 47 2.45 7.14 -0.70
N ILE A 48 2.79 8.14 -1.52
CA ILE A 48 4.07 8.83 -1.53
C ILE A 48 3.86 10.21 -0.89
N PRO A 49 4.50 10.51 0.26
CA PRO A 49 4.43 11.85 0.85
C PRO A 49 5.02 12.91 -0.09
N ILE A 50 4.40 14.08 -0.19
CA ILE A 50 4.92 15.17 -1.05
C ILE A 50 6.31 15.67 -0.59
N SER A 51 6.64 15.48 0.68
CA SER A 51 7.95 15.79 1.26
C SER A 51 9.04 14.79 0.85
N GLU A 52 8.67 13.60 0.41
CA GLU A 52 9.59 12.57 -0.07
C GLU A 52 9.87 12.75 -1.56
N ARG A 53 8.80 12.88 -2.35
CA ARG A 53 8.88 13.03 -3.80
C ARG A 53 7.62 13.70 -4.34
N LEU A 54 7.79 14.59 -5.31
CA LEU A 54 6.69 15.20 -6.05
C LEU A 54 6.29 14.35 -7.27
N PRO A 55 5.04 14.47 -7.75
CA PRO A 55 4.58 13.82 -8.98
C PRO A 55 5.35 14.28 -10.22
N GLU A 56 5.14 13.57 -11.32
CA GLU A 56 5.61 14.02 -12.64
C GLU A 56 4.74 15.19 -13.14
N ASP A 57 5.35 16.10 -13.89
CA ASP A 57 4.66 17.24 -14.49
C ASP A 57 3.53 16.80 -15.43
N GLU A 58 2.48 17.61 -15.49
CA GLU A 58 1.24 17.38 -16.27
C GLU A 58 0.55 16.03 -16.02
N SER A 59 0.71 15.44 -14.82
CA SER A 59 0.15 14.12 -14.50
C SER A 59 -1.16 14.17 -13.70
N TYR A 60 -2.05 13.21 -13.98
CA TYR A 60 -3.23 12.92 -13.16
C TYR A 60 -2.90 11.87 -12.11
N ILE A 61 -3.21 12.18 -10.86
CA ILE A 61 -2.84 11.41 -9.67
C ILE A 61 -4.00 11.36 -8.69
N LEU A 62 -3.98 10.38 -7.80
CA LEU A 62 -4.84 10.37 -6.62
C LEU A 62 -4.10 11.09 -5.48
N VAL A 63 -4.76 12.01 -4.79
CA VAL A 63 -4.19 12.80 -3.69
C VAL A 63 -4.91 12.55 -2.37
N SER A 64 -4.14 12.67 -1.29
CA SER A 64 -4.63 12.73 0.09
C SER A 64 -4.31 14.09 0.68
N PHE A 65 -5.03 14.45 1.74
CA PHE A 65 -4.99 15.78 2.33
C PHE A 65 -4.66 15.73 3.81
N GLU A 66 -3.99 16.77 4.30
CA GLU A 66 -3.70 16.94 5.73
C GLU A 66 -4.97 17.29 6.51
N ASN A 67 -5.85 18.09 5.90
CA ASN A 67 -7.03 18.68 6.55
C ASN A 67 -8.38 18.21 5.97
N ALA A 68 -8.38 17.19 5.12
CA ALA A 68 -9.59 16.55 4.60
C ALA A 68 -9.43 15.02 4.57
N SER A 69 -10.53 14.30 4.80
CA SER A 69 -10.50 12.83 4.91
C SER A 69 -10.77 12.08 3.62
N MET A 70 -11.42 12.72 2.64
CA MET A 70 -11.75 12.09 1.36
C MET A 70 -10.61 12.37 0.36
N PRO A 71 -10.00 11.34 -0.24
CA PRO A 71 -9.05 11.54 -1.34
C PRO A 71 -9.77 12.03 -2.58
N ASP A 72 -9.02 12.63 -3.49
CA ASP A 72 -9.54 13.16 -4.76
C ASP A 72 -8.55 12.94 -5.90
N ILE A 73 -8.99 13.15 -7.14
CA ILE A 73 -8.13 13.15 -8.32
C ILE A 73 -7.59 14.56 -8.52
N ALA A 74 -6.27 14.66 -8.67
CA ALA A 74 -5.59 15.93 -8.92
C ALA A 74 -4.76 15.88 -10.19
N ARG A 75 -4.57 17.07 -10.75
CA ARG A 75 -3.56 17.35 -11.76
C ARG A 75 -2.41 18.11 -11.12
N TYR A 76 -1.20 17.61 -11.29
CA TYR A 76 0.02 18.28 -10.83
C TYR A 76 0.68 19.00 -12.00
N GLU A 77 1.05 20.25 -11.80
CA GLU A 77 1.84 21.05 -12.76
C GLU A 77 3.05 21.63 -12.04
N GLU A 78 4.22 21.51 -12.65
CA GLU A 78 5.45 22.15 -12.20
C GLU A 78 5.68 23.44 -13.00
N ASN A 79 5.85 24.56 -12.30
CA ASN A 79 6.22 25.84 -12.88
C ASN A 79 7.57 26.33 -12.31
N ASP A 80 8.07 27.48 -12.77
CA ASP A 80 9.34 28.06 -12.29
C ASP A 80 9.35 28.37 -10.77
N GLU A 81 8.18 28.48 -10.13
CA GLU A 81 8.02 28.68 -8.69
C GLU A 81 7.78 27.37 -7.89
N GLY A 82 7.61 26.24 -8.59
CA GLY A 82 7.42 24.90 -8.04
C GLY A 82 6.12 24.22 -8.46
N GLY A 83 5.77 23.15 -7.75
CA GLY A 83 4.62 22.31 -8.04
C GLY A 83 3.29 22.82 -7.49
N THR A 84 2.24 22.85 -8.31
CA THR A 84 0.87 23.21 -7.91
C THR A 84 -0.10 22.05 -8.18
N PHE A 85 -1.02 21.81 -7.24
CA PHE A 85 -2.05 20.77 -7.34
C PHE A 85 -3.43 21.39 -7.60
N TYR A 86 -4.11 20.90 -8.64
CA TYR A 86 -5.46 21.30 -9.03
C TYR A 86 -6.44 20.12 -8.90
N PRO A 87 -7.68 20.34 -8.42
CA PRO A 87 -8.71 19.30 -8.39
C PRO A 87 -9.19 18.99 -9.81
N GLY A 88 -8.95 17.76 -10.29
CA GLY A 88 -9.25 17.34 -11.65
C GLY A 88 -8.77 18.35 -12.71
N ASP A 89 -9.73 18.91 -13.46
CA ASP A 89 -9.53 19.92 -14.50
C ASP A 89 -9.83 21.37 -14.04
N ASP A 90 -9.97 21.63 -12.74
CA ASP A 90 -10.22 22.98 -12.23
C ASP A 90 -8.99 23.89 -12.48
N GLU A 91 -9.24 25.17 -12.70
CA GLU A 91 -8.23 26.22 -12.86
C GLU A 91 -7.70 26.71 -11.50
N LYS A 92 -8.45 26.48 -10.42
CA LYS A 92 -8.09 26.93 -9.08
C LYS A 92 -7.37 25.84 -8.29
N PRO A 93 -6.21 26.14 -7.68
CA PRO A 93 -5.47 25.15 -6.90
C PRO A 93 -6.18 24.83 -5.59
N TYR A 94 -5.89 23.67 -5.01
CA TYR A 94 -6.43 23.25 -3.69
C TYR A 94 -6.18 24.30 -2.59
N SER A 95 -5.03 24.97 -2.62
CA SER A 95 -4.66 26.02 -1.67
C SER A 95 -5.65 27.19 -1.65
N SER A 96 -6.31 27.49 -2.77
CA SER A 96 -7.33 28.54 -2.86
C SER A 96 -8.61 28.20 -2.08
N TYR A 97 -8.88 26.90 -1.90
CA TYR A 97 -9.97 26.37 -1.09
C TYR A 97 -9.54 26.11 0.37
N GLY A 98 -8.28 26.40 0.71
CA GLY A 98 -7.71 26.11 2.02
C GLY A 98 -7.50 24.61 2.26
N ILE A 99 -7.31 23.81 1.21
CA ILE A 99 -7.07 22.37 1.27
C ILE A 99 -5.59 22.11 0.97
N PHE A 100 -4.94 21.24 1.75
CA PHE A 100 -3.51 20.99 1.65
C PHE A 100 -3.23 19.51 1.36
N VAL A 101 -2.58 19.24 0.22
CA VAL A 101 -2.15 17.91 -0.19
C VAL A 101 -0.98 17.46 0.69
N ASN A 102 -1.02 16.23 1.21
CA ASN A 102 0.07 15.66 2.02
C ASN A 102 0.76 14.44 1.37
N ALA A 103 0.05 13.72 0.51
CA ALA A 103 0.55 12.53 -0.17
C ALA A 103 -0.19 12.31 -1.49
N TRP A 104 0.44 11.55 -2.39
CA TRP A 104 -0.12 11.21 -3.68
C TRP A 104 0.20 9.76 -4.08
N THR A 105 -0.50 9.26 -5.10
CA THR A 105 -0.23 7.98 -5.71
C THR A 105 -0.70 7.99 -7.19
N PRO A 106 -0.04 7.29 -8.12
CA PRO A 106 -0.47 7.27 -9.52
C PRO A 106 -1.87 6.64 -9.66
N LEU A 107 -2.61 7.07 -10.67
CA LEU A 107 -3.89 6.45 -11.01
C LEU A 107 -3.69 5.01 -11.48
N PRO A 108 -4.65 4.11 -11.21
CA PRO A 108 -4.62 2.77 -11.77
C PRO A 108 -4.71 2.84 -13.30
N GLU A 109 -4.20 1.81 -13.96
CA GLU A 109 -4.37 1.70 -15.41
C GLU A 109 -5.87 1.68 -15.79
N PRO A 110 -6.25 2.27 -16.94
CA PRO A 110 -7.62 2.20 -17.42
C PRO A 110 -8.08 0.75 -17.52
N TYR A 111 -9.32 0.49 -17.08
CA TYR A 111 -9.93 -0.82 -17.20
C TYR A 111 -9.92 -1.31 -18.66
N ARG A 112 -9.45 -2.54 -18.85
CA ARG A 112 -9.55 -3.26 -20.11
C ARG A 112 -10.20 -4.60 -19.81
N GLU A 113 -11.24 -4.94 -20.56
CA GLU A 113 -11.81 -6.28 -20.53
C GLU A 113 -10.77 -7.25 -21.11
N GLU A 114 -10.56 -8.39 -20.46
CA GLU A 114 -9.72 -9.44 -21.00
C GLU A 114 -10.55 -10.20 -22.05
N ASP A 115 -10.16 -10.14 -23.33
CA ASP A 115 -10.74 -11.00 -24.36
C ASP A 115 -10.40 -12.47 -24.02
N ASP A 116 -11.41 -13.28 -23.65
CA ASP A 116 -11.31 -14.73 -23.38
C ASP A 116 -11.29 -15.57 -24.68
#